data_AF-A0AAV9Q2X9-F1
#
_entry.id   AF-A0AAV9Q2X9-F1
#
_cell.length_a   1.000
_cell.length_b   1.000
_cell.length_c   1.000
_cell.angle_alpha   90.00
_cell.angle_beta   90.00
_cell.angle_gamma   90.00
#
_symmetry.space_group_name_H-M   'P 1'
#
loop_
_entity.id
_entity.type
_entity.pdbx_description
1 polymer ?
#
loop_
_entity_poly.entity_id
_entity_poly.type
_entity_poly.pdbx_seq_one_letter_code
_entity_poly.pdbx_strand_id
1 'polypeptide(L)'
;MPLLRRFSSSFKKHKATPNNKDSANGNLTPVDEADAPKQNGTQAGSSVAQSLEKTKDVHWNSSYNPPSPPAAQEPVAGDASGPATRKDVENIFQQFAQLLHASQRPLPTQSGDGQYLDEAKPSGFLADLKSLGLKDVKTVTHMLEDKASGKAQDDRKLHMEEIMQLIAALPDRSANRVELTSMLLDVLWNSLQHPPMSYLGDTFRYRSADGSNNSYIFPKLGAANTPYARSVSPVMVQPGALPDPGLIFDSLLAREDFKPHPNNVSSIFFNWASLIIHDLFQTDHHD
;
A
#
# COMPACT_ATOMS: atom_id res chain seq x y z
N MET A 1 -16.39 -23.78 61.10
CA MET A 1 -17.86 -23.64 60.90
C MET A 1 -18.11 -23.00 59.54
N PRO A 2 -18.63 -23.71 58.53
CA PRO A 2 -18.98 -23.11 57.25
C PRO A 2 -20.49 -22.89 57.16
N LEU A 3 -20.92 -21.63 57.01
CA LEU A 3 -22.30 -21.26 56.74
C LEU A 3 -22.53 -21.23 55.22
N LEU A 4 -23.11 -22.30 54.70
CA LEU A 4 -23.65 -22.39 53.34
C LEU A 4 -24.97 -21.64 53.28
N ARG A 5 -25.05 -20.53 52.52
CA ARG A 5 -26.30 -19.86 52.16
C ARG A 5 -26.71 -20.28 50.74
N ARG A 6 -27.68 -21.19 50.65
CA ARG A 6 -28.44 -21.48 49.43
C ARG A 6 -29.43 -20.36 49.15
N PHE A 7 -29.37 -19.75 47.98
CA PHE A 7 -30.48 -18.95 47.44
C PHE A 7 -31.21 -19.78 46.39
N SER A 8 -32.47 -20.14 46.67
CA SER A 8 -33.41 -20.70 45.70
C SER A 8 -34.16 -19.58 45.00
N SER A 9 -34.24 -19.61 43.67
CA SER A 9 -35.25 -18.85 42.91
C SER A 9 -36.21 -19.84 42.24
N SER A 10 -37.42 -19.89 42.79
CA SER A 10 -38.58 -20.54 42.20
C SER A 10 -39.22 -19.58 41.19
N PHE A 11 -39.16 -19.92 39.90
CA PHE A 11 -39.94 -19.23 38.88
C PHE A 11 -41.23 -20.00 38.61
N LYS A 12 -42.36 -19.40 39.02
CA LYS A 12 -43.72 -19.83 38.68
C LYS A 12 -43.94 -19.68 37.17
N LYS A 13 -44.21 -20.79 36.47
CA LYS A 13 -44.81 -20.80 35.13
C LYS A 13 -46.34 -20.70 35.25
N HIS A 14 -46.95 -19.70 34.62
CA HIS A 14 -48.40 -19.69 34.36
C HIS A 14 -48.67 -19.63 32.85
N LYS A 15 -49.32 -20.72 32.38
CA LYS A 15 -50.47 -20.80 31.47
C LYS A 15 -50.32 -20.45 29.97
N ALA A 16 -50.37 -21.51 29.15
CA ALA A 16 -50.81 -21.56 27.74
C ALA A 16 -52.32 -21.25 27.63
N THR A 17 -52.98 -20.86 26.52
CA THR A 17 -52.92 -21.07 25.04
C THR A 17 -53.99 -20.09 24.43
N PRO A 18 -54.41 -20.04 23.12
CA PRO A 18 -54.03 -20.79 21.91
C PRO A 18 -53.80 -19.98 20.61
N ASN A 19 -53.17 -20.67 19.65
CA ASN A 19 -53.29 -20.60 18.18
C ASN A 19 -53.85 -19.33 17.52
N ASN A 20 -52.99 -18.66 16.75
CA ASN A 20 -53.37 -18.23 15.41
C ASN A 20 -52.27 -18.58 14.41
N LYS A 21 -52.69 -19.19 13.30
CA LYS A 21 -51.90 -19.58 12.15
C LYS A 21 -51.39 -18.31 11.49
N ASP A 22 -50.13 -18.28 11.06
CA ASP A 22 -49.74 -17.86 9.71
C ASP A 22 -48.23 -18.05 9.51
N SER A 23 -47.93 -18.82 8.47
CA SER A 23 -46.74 -18.83 7.61
C SER A 23 -45.34 -18.54 8.16
N ALA A 24 -44.50 -19.56 8.03
CA ALA A 24 -43.11 -19.55 7.54
C ALA A 24 -42.13 -20.27 8.47
N ASN A 25 -42.20 -21.61 8.48
CA ASN A 25 -41.07 -22.45 8.88
C ASN A 25 -40.79 -23.45 7.75
N GLY A 26 -39.80 -23.13 6.93
CA GLY A 26 -39.18 -24.08 6.03
C GLY A 26 -38.27 -25.00 6.85
N ASN A 27 -38.65 -26.28 6.94
CA ASN A 27 -37.75 -27.36 7.32
C ASN A 27 -36.59 -27.41 6.33
N LEU A 28 -35.37 -27.19 6.78
CA LEU A 28 -34.17 -27.53 6.02
C LEU A 28 -33.87 -29.01 6.26
N THR A 29 -34.06 -29.83 5.23
CA THR A 29 -33.50 -31.18 5.16
C THR A 29 -31.99 -31.10 4.90
N PRO A 30 -31.17 -32.01 5.45
CA PRO A 30 -29.76 -32.09 5.09
C PRO A 30 -29.66 -32.49 3.62
N VAL A 31 -28.86 -31.77 2.84
CA VAL A 31 -28.53 -32.16 1.47
C VAL A 31 -27.39 -33.18 1.56
N ASP A 32 -27.66 -34.39 1.06
CA ASP A 32 -26.63 -35.40 0.78
C ASP A 32 -25.68 -34.86 -0.31
N GLU A 33 -24.43 -34.64 0.07
CA GLU A 33 -23.36 -34.19 -0.82
C GLU A 33 -22.62 -35.41 -1.39
N ALA A 34 -23.23 -36.01 -2.40
CA ALA A 34 -22.64 -37.10 -3.18
C ALA A 34 -22.63 -36.71 -4.67
N ASP A 35 -21.72 -35.81 -5.04
CA ASP A 35 -20.96 -35.81 -6.30
C ASP A 35 -20.27 -34.45 -6.51
N ALA A 36 -19.10 -34.29 -5.87
CA ALA A 36 -18.14 -33.23 -6.17
C ALA A 36 -16.86 -33.85 -6.77
N PRO A 37 -16.33 -33.33 -7.88
CA PRO A 37 -15.14 -33.90 -8.51
C PRO A 37 -13.91 -33.71 -7.62
N LYS A 38 -13.21 -34.82 -7.36
CA LYS A 38 -11.97 -34.88 -6.59
C LYS A 38 -10.90 -33.98 -7.23
N GLN A 39 -10.46 -32.95 -6.52
CA GLN A 39 -9.23 -32.24 -6.84
C GLN A 39 -8.09 -32.74 -5.95
N ASN A 40 -7.17 -33.49 -6.57
CA ASN A 40 -5.82 -33.70 -6.06
C ASN A 40 -5.03 -32.39 -6.20
N GLY A 41 -4.47 -31.90 -5.10
CA GLY A 41 -3.72 -30.63 -5.06
C GLY A 41 -2.46 -30.72 -4.23
N THR A 42 -1.52 -31.57 -4.65
CA THR A 42 -0.10 -31.42 -4.33
C THR A 42 0.59 -30.99 -5.62
N GLN A 43 0.98 -29.72 -5.77
CA GLN A 43 2.01 -29.33 -6.73
C GLN A 43 2.60 -27.97 -6.37
N ALA A 44 3.93 -27.98 -6.27
CA ALA A 44 4.77 -26.82 -6.03
C ALA A 44 4.83 -25.91 -7.27
N GLY A 45 4.94 -24.60 -7.01
CA GLY A 45 5.46 -23.54 -7.87
C GLY A 45 5.35 -23.73 -9.40
N SER A 46 4.37 -23.08 -10.01
CA SER A 46 4.34 -22.84 -11.46
C SER A 46 5.47 -21.88 -11.84
N SER A 47 6.60 -22.45 -12.27
CA SER A 47 7.69 -21.72 -12.90
C SER A 47 7.33 -21.36 -14.34
N VAL A 48 8.03 -20.36 -14.86
CA VAL A 48 7.96 -19.76 -16.21
C VAL A 48 7.85 -20.76 -17.38
N ALA A 49 8.14 -22.05 -17.16
CA ALA A 49 8.01 -23.13 -18.14
C ALA A 49 6.56 -23.45 -18.56
N GLN A 50 5.57 -23.36 -17.66
CA GLN A 50 4.17 -23.68 -18.00
C GLN A 50 3.52 -22.67 -18.96
N SER A 51 4.06 -21.45 -19.02
CA SER A 51 3.60 -20.41 -19.94
C SER A 51 4.09 -20.64 -21.38
N LEU A 52 5.21 -21.34 -21.56
CA LEU A 52 5.78 -21.64 -22.88
C LEU A 52 5.11 -22.84 -23.57
N GLU A 53 4.56 -23.80 -22.83
CA GLU A 53 3.85 -24.94 -23.45
C GLU A 53 2.48 -24.54 -23.99
N LYS A 54 1.84 -23.50 -23.42
CA LYS A 54 0.51 -23.04 -23.83
C LYS A 54 0.50 -22.26 -25.16
N THR A 55 1.67 -21.93 -25.72
CA THR A 55 1.80 -21.20 -26.99
C THR A 55 2.22 -22.10 -28.16
N LYS A 56 2.38 -23.41 -27.96
CA LYS A 56 2.91 -24.32 -28.99
C LYS A 56 1.93 -24.60 -30.14
N ASP A 57 0.62 -24.49 -29.88
CA ASP A 57 -0.43 -24.89 -30.83
C ASP A 57 -1.28 -23.71 -31.34
N VAL A 58 -0.79 -22.47 -31.22
CA VAL A 58 -1.48 -21.31 -31.83
C VAL A 58 -1.19 -21.29 -33.33
N HIS A 59 -2.08 -21.91 -34.09
CA HIS A 59 -2.08 -21.83 -35.55
C HIS A 59 -2.36 -20.37 -35.96
N TRP A 60 -1.38 -19.70 -36.57
CA TRP A 60 -1.58 -18.37 -37.13
C TRP A 60 -2.54 -18.48 -38.31
N ASN A 61 -3.75 -17.94 -38.18
CA ASN A 61 -4.57 -17.61 -39.34
C ASN A 61 -3.86 -16.47 -40.09
N SER A 62 -3.06 -16.85 -41.09
CA SER A 62 -2.49 -15.93 -42.06
C SER A 62 -3.58 -15.52 -43.05
N SER A 63 -4.38 -14.53 -42.66
CA SER A 63 -5.20 -13.76 -43.59
C SER A 63 -5.02 -12.27 -43.29
N TYR A 64 -3.77 -11.84 -43.26
CA TYR A 64 -3.45 -10.41 -43.36
C TYR A 64 -3.06 -10.11 -44.81
N ASN A 65 -4.01 -9.57 -45.57
CA ASN A 65 -3.68 -8.84 -46.79
C ASN A 65 -3.22 -7.45 -46.35
N PRO A 66 -1.92 -7.11 -46.51
CA PRO A 66 -1.50 -5.74 -46.26
C PRO A 66 -2.26 -4.83 -47.25
N PRO A 67 -2.77 -3.66 -46.82
CA PRO A 67 -3.16 -2.66 -47.79
C PRO A 67 -1.94 -2.37 -48.66
N SER A 68 -2.11 -2.43 -49.98
CA SER A 68 -1.07 -2.06 -50.92
C SER A 68 -0.51 -0.70 -50.51
N PRO A 69 0.82 -0.51 -50.47
CA PRO A 69 1.39 0.79 -50.18
C PRO A 69 0.75 1.80 -51.14
N PRO A 70 0.41 3.03 -50.68
CA PRO A 70 0.03 4.08 -51.62
C PRO A 70 1.13 4.13 -52.67
N ALA A 71 0.73 4.04 -53.94
CA ALA A 71 1.65 4.05 -55.07
C ALA A 71 2.70 5.12 -54.82
N ALA A 72 3.97 4.74 -54.91
CA ALA A 72 5.07 5.71 -54.90
C ALA A 72 4.65 6.80 -55.88
N GLN A 73 4.46 8.02 -55.39
CA GLN A 73 4.20 9.15 -56.25
C GLN A 73 5.40 9.20 -57.18
N GLU A 74 5.16 8.88 -58.45
CA GLU A 74 6.16 9.06 -59.49
C GLU A 74 6.66 10.50 -59.36
N PRO A 75 7.98 10.72 -59.40
CA PRO A 75 8.50 12.08 -59.38
C PRO A 75 7.78 12.82 -60.50
N VAL A 76 7.10 13.91 -60.12
CA VAL A 76 6.37 14.75 -61.05
C VAL A 76 7.35 15.07 -62.17
N ALA A 77 7.10 14.53 -63.36
CA ALA A 77 7.87 14.84 -64.56
C ALA A 77 7.52 16.28 -64.93
N GLY A 78 8.11 17.21 -64.18
CA GLY A 78 8.21 18.61 -64.53
C GLY A 78 9.26 18.71 -65.61
N ASP A 79 8.78 18.78 -66.84
CA ASP A 79 9.53 19.13 -68.03
C ASP A 79 10.30 20.44 -67.79
N ALA A 80 11.60 20.35 -67.55
CA ALA A 80 12.49 21.51 -67.46
C ALA A 80 13.92 21.11 -67.81
N SER A 81 14.21 21.08 -69.12
CA SER A 81 15.55 21.09 -69.67
C SER A 81 16.27 22.41 -69.32
N GLY A 82 16.81 22.50 -68.10
CA GLY A 82 17.62 23.61 -67.59
C GLY A 82 18.67 23.13 -66.60
N PRO A 83 19.79 23.86 -66.38
CA PRO A 83 20.84 23.44 -65.45
C PRO A 83 20.28 23.34 -64.03
N ALA A 84 20.55 22.22 -63.34
CA ALA A 84 20.06 21.93 -61.99
C ALA A 84 20.29 23.13 -61.06
N THR A 85 19.22 23.59 -60.41
CA THR A 85 19.34 24.71 -59.48
C THR A 85 19.87 24.22 -58.14
N ARG A 86 20.59 25.08 -57.42
CA ARG A 86 21.18 24.76 -56.11
C ARG A 86 20.17 24.17 -55.11
N LYS A 87 18.91 24.61 -55.19
CA LYS A 87 17.82 24.13 -54.33
C LYS A 87 17.45 22.68 -54.59
N ASP A 88 17.54 22.23 -55.83
CA ASP A 88 17.26 20.84 -56.21
C ASP A 88 18.32 19.91 -55.63
N VAL A 89 19.59 20.32 -55.68
CA VAL A 89 20.72 19.58 -55.09
C VAL A 89 20.61 19.56 -53.56
N GLU A 90 20.22 20.67 -52.93
CA GLU A 90 19.99 20.74 -51.48
C GLU A 90 18.84 19.82 -51.03
N ASN A 91 17.74 19.75 -51.79
CA ASN A 91 16.64 18.84 -51.51
C ASN A 91 17.04 17.35 -51.66
N ILE A 92 17.79 17.01 -52.72
CA ILE A 92 18.31 15.65 -52.92
C ILE A 92 19.23 15.27 -51.76
N PHE A 93 20.09 16.20 -51.33
CA PHE A 93 20.98 15.97 -50.19
C PHE A 93 20.20 15.76 -48.88
N GLN A 94 19.14 16.53 -48.64
CA GLN A 94 18.29 16.33 -47.45
C GLN A 94 17.58 14.98 -47.47
N GLN A 95 17.04 14.56 -48.61
CA GLN A 95 16.40 13.24 -48.75
C GLN A 95 17.40 12.11 -48.52
N PHE A 96 18.61 12.23 -49.08
CA PHE A 96 19.67 11.24 -48.89
C PHE A 96 20.15 11.19 -47.43
N ALA A 97 20.32 12.35 -46.78
CA ALA A 97 20.67 12.44 -45.37
C ALA A 97 19.60 11.82 -44.47
N GLN A 98 18.31 12.05 -44.77
CA GLN A 98 17.20 11.41 -44.06
C GLN A 98 17.21 9.89 -44.23
N LEU A 99 17.50 9.39 -45.43
CA LEU A 99 17.57 7.94 -45.71
C LEU A 99 18.72 7.27 -44.97
N LEU A 100 19.91 7.89 -44.95
CA LEU A 100 21.04 7.40 -44.16
C LEU A 100 20.74 7.43 -42.66
N HIS A 101 20.09 8.48 -42.17
CA HIS A 101 19.69 8.56 -40.76
C HIS A 101 18.60 7.53 -40.40
N ALA A 102 17.69 7.23 -41.34
CA ALA A 102 16.66 6.22 -41.16
C ALA A 102 17.21 4.78 -41.23
N SER A 103 18.34 4.54 -41.91
CA SER A 103 18.99 3.23 -41.96
C SER A 103 19.90 2.97 -40.76
N GLN A 104 20.47 4.02 -40.16
CA GLN A 104 21.37 3.91 -38.99
C GLN A 104 20.68 3.98 -37.64
N ARG A 105 19.39 4.33 -37.57
CA ARG A 105 18.65 4.35 -36.30
C ARG A 105 18.49 2.93 -35.73
N PRO A 106 18.56 2.74 -34.40
CA PRO A 106 18.39 1.43 -33.77
C PRO A 106 16.99 0.86 -34.04
N LEU A 107 16.83 -0.46 -33.95
CA LEU A 107 15.52 -1.11 -34.08
C LEU A 107 14.62 -0.74 -32.88
N PRO A 108 13.31 -0.56 -33.08
CA PRO A 108 12.38 -0.23 -32.00
C PRO A 108 12.21 -1.45 -31.08
N THR A 109 12.50 -1.29 -29.79
CA THR A 109 12.38 -2.36 -28.78
C THR A 109 11.15 -2.21 -27.89
N GLN A 110 10.39 -1.12 -28.04
CA GLN A 110 9.37 -0.69 -27.08
C GLN A 110 7.94 -1.11 -27.48
N SER A 111 7.63 -1.27 -28.77
CA SER A 111 6.31 -1.70 -29.26
C SER A 111 6.40 -3.01 -30.03
N GLY A 112 5.54 -3.97 -29.68
CA GLY A 112 5.48 -5.31 -30.31
C GLY A 112 5.12 -5.28 -31.80
N ASP A 113 4.65 -4.15 -32.32
CA ASP A 113 4.25 -3.95 -33.72
C ASP A 113 5.39 -3.41 -34.63
N GLY A 114 6.61 -3.26 -34.10
CA GLY A 114 7.78 -2.84 -34.89
C GLY A 114 7.77 -1.38 -35.37
N GLN A 115 6.83 -0.56 -34.90
CA GLN A 115 6.79 0.87 -35.18
C GLN A 115 7.69 1.67 -34.23
N TYR A 116 8.24 2.76 -34.74
CA TYR A 116 8.97 3.74 -33.95
C TYR A 116 7.96 4.64 -33.24
N LEU A 117 8.01 4.68 -31.91
CA LEU A 117 7.30 5.70 -31.14
C LEU A 117 8.10 7.00 -31.24
N ASP A 118 7.42 8.09 -31.59
CA ASP A 118 8.03 9.42 -31.52
C ASP A 118 8.32 9.74 -30.05
N GLU A 119 9.58 9.69 -29.64
CA GLU A 119 9.98 10.21 -28.35
C GLU A 119 9.74 11.73 -28.35
N ALA A 120 8.71 12.16 -27.61
CA ALA A 120 8.39 13.57 -27.49
C ALA A 120 9.59 14.30 -26.90
N LYS A 121 10.16 15.24 -27.66
CA LYS A 121 11.33 16.02 -27.22
C LYS A 121 11.06 16.63 -25.83
N PRO A 122 12.02 16.52 -24.89
CA PRO A 122 11.81 17.00 -23.54
C PRO A 122 11.57 18.52 -23.54
N SER A 123 10.67 18.94 -22.66
CA SER A 123 10.46 20.34 -22.27
C SER A 123 11.80 20.95 -21.84
N GLY A 124 12.12 22.13 -22.36
CA GLY A 124 13.35 22.85 -21.99
C GLY A 124 13.22 23.55 -20.63
N PHE A 125 14.36 23.90 -20.02
CA PHE A 125 14.44 24.54 -18.69
C PHE A 125 13.55 25.79 -18.53
N LEU A 126 13.37 26.58 -19.59
CA LEU A 126 12.49 27.76 -19.57
C LEU A 126 11.00 27.40 -19.42
N ALA A 127 10.57 26.29 -20.03
CA ALA A 127 9.20 25.82 -19.89
C ALA A 127 8.95 25.27 -18.47
N ASP A 128 9.96 24.63 -17.87
CA ASP A 128 9.93 24.16 -16.48
C ASP A 128 9.90 25.33 -15.48
N LEU A 129 10.68 26.38 -15.72
CA LEU A 129 10.68 27.58 -14.87
C LEU A 129 9.34 28.32 -14.93
N LYS A 130 8.66 28.30 -16.09
CA LYS A 130 7.33 28.91 -16.24
C LYS A 130 6.25 28.15 -15.48
N SER A 131 6.39 26.83 -15.34
CA SER A 131 5.45 26.00 -14.59
C SER A 131 5.66 26.04 -13.07
N LEU A 132 6.87 26.40 -12.62
CA LEU A 132 7.20 26.51 -11.21
C LEU A 132 6.64 27.80 -10.59
N GLY A 133 5.92 27.65 -9.48
CA GLY A 133 5.46 28.79 -8.70
C GLY A 133 6.56 29.37 -7.80
N LEU A 134 6.35 30.61 -7.32
CA LEU A 134 7.25 31.23 -6.33
C LEU A 134 7.39 30.40 -5.04
N LYS A 135 6.37 29.60 -4.71
CA LYS A 135 6.39 28.69 -3.56
C LYS A 135 7.39 27.56 -3.77
N ASP A 136 7.41 26.96 -4.95
CA ASP A 136 8.26 25.81 -5.27
C ASP A 136 9.75 26.17 -5.27
N VAL A 137 10.09 27.38 -5.73
CA VAL A 137 11.46 27.90 -5.66
C VAL A 137 11.90 28.07 -4.20
N LYS A 138 11.02 28.60 -3.33
CA LYS A 138 11.30 28.74 -1.90
C LYS A 138 11.53 27.37 -1.25
N THR A 139 10.72 26.38 -1.63
CA THR A 139 10.86 24.99 -1.20
C THR A 139 12.25 24.45 -1.54
N VAL A 140 12.69 24.56 -2.80
CA VAL A 140 14.03 24.12 -3.23
C VAL A 140 15.13 24.82 -2.42
N THR A 141 15.02 26.13 -2.17
CA THR A 141 16.04 26.86 -1.39
C THR A 141 16.12 26.40 0.06
N HIS A 142 14.96 26.18 0.72
CA HIS A 142 14.90 25.72 2.10
C HIS A 142 15.41 24.28 2.24
N MET A 143 15.11 23.41 1.26
CA MET A 143 15.63 22.05 1.24
C MET A 143 17.15 21.98 1.02
N LEU A 144 17.69 22.86 0.17
CA LEU A 144 19.13 22.95 -0.05
C LEU A 144 19.85 23.43 1.22
N GLU A 145 19.29 24.40 1.93
CA GLU A 145 19.81 24.90 3.20
C GLU A 145 19.76 23.81 4.29
N ASP A 146 18.64 23.10 4.42
CA ASP A 146 18.49 22.01 5.39
C ASP A 146 19.47 20.86 5.10
N LYS A 147 19.63 20.45 3.83
CA LYS A 147 20.62 19.44 3.42
C LYS A 147 22.07 19.90 3.63
N ALA A 148 22.38 21.17 3.34
CA ALA A 148 23.71 21.75 3.54
C ALA A 148 24.06 21.86 5.03
N SER A 149 23.06 22.01 5.91
CA SER A 149 23.29 22.10 7.36
C SER A 149 23.83 20.80 7.98
N GLY A 150 23.70 19.66 7.29
CA GLY A 150 24.18 18.36 7.76
C GLY A 150 23.49 17.83 9.03
N LYS A 151 22.43 18.51 9.49
CA LYS A 151 21.65 18.10 10.66
C LYS A 151 20.69 16.97 10.27
N ALA A 152 20.28 16.17 11.27
CA ALA A 152 19.20 15.20 11.09
C ALA A 152 17.95 15.91 10.56
N GLN A 153 17.35 15.34 9.51
CA GLN A 153 16.17 15.89 8.86
C GLN A 153 14.98 15.78 9.81
N ASP A 154 14.24 16.88 9.99
CA ASP A 154 13.06 16.93 10.86
C ASP A 154 11.79 16.64 10.05
N ASP A 155 11.20 15.45 10.25
CA ASP A 155 10.00 14.98 9.55
C ASP A 155 8.79 15.90 9.73
N ARG A 156 8.76 16.75 10.76
CA ARG A 156 7.69 17.73 10.98
C ARG A 156 7.60 18.78 9.87
N LYS A 157 8.69 19.01 9.15
CA LYS A 157 8.75 19.99 8.07
C LYS A 157 8.19 19.45 6.74
N LEU A 158 7.78 18.18 6.67
CA LEU A 158 7.11 17.58 5.50
C LEU A 158 7.89 17.72 4.18
N HIS A 159 9.22 17.67 4.22
CA HIS A 159 10.08 17.83 3.04
C HIS A 159 9.75 16.86 1.89
N MET A 160 9.27 15.66 2.20
CA MET A 160 8.85 14.69 1.18
C MET A 160 7.59 15.15 0.44
N GLU A 161 6.64 15.77 1.14
CA GLU A 161 5.44 16.35 0.52
C GLU A 161 5.83 17.51 -0.38
N GLU A 162 6.74 18.35 0.09
CA GLU A 162 7.34 19.45 -0.65
C GLU A 162 8.01 19.00 -1.96
N ILE A 163 8.81 17.91 -1.93
CA ILE A 163 9.38 17.31 -3.15
C ILE A 163 8.28 16.78 -4.07
N MET A 164 7.26 16.14 -3.51
CA MET A 164 6.17 15.56 -4.29
C MET A 164 5.35 16.64 -5.00
N GLN A 165 5.09 17.76 -4.32
CA GLN A 165 4.45 18.94 -4.91
C GLN A 165 5.31 19.55 -6.02
N LEU A 166 6.62 19.68 -5.79
CA LEU A 166 7.57 20.16 -6.80
C LEU A 166 7.52 19.29 -8.06
N ILE A 167 7.67 17.97 -7.91
CA ILE A 167 7.61 17.02 -9.03
C ILE A 167 6.27 17.10 -9.76
N ALA A 168 5.16 17.21 -9.03
CA ALA A 168 3.81 17.33 -9.61
C ALA A 168 3.60 18.65 -10.37
N ALA A 169 4.27 19.74 -9.96
CA ALA A 169 4.21 21.04 -10.63
C ALA A 169 5.02 21.07 -11.93
N LEU A 170 6.04 20.21 -12.09
CA LEU A 170 6.83 20.16 -13.31
C LEU A 170 6.05 19.53 -14.49
N PRO A 171 6.30 19.99 -15.74
CA PRO A 171 5.61 19.49 -16.92
C PRO A 171 5.91 18.02 -17.18
N ASP A 172 4.94 17.26 -17.72
CA ASP A 172 5.08 15.81 -18.00
C ASP A 172 6.28 15.43 -18.87
N ARG A 173 6.78 16.37 -19.66
CA ARG A 173 7.89 16.17 -20.60
C ARG A 173 9.21 16.75 -20.12
N SER A 174 9.31 17.23 -18.89
CA SER A 174 10.56 17.81 -18.37
C SER A 174 11.59 16.73 -18.06
N ALA A 175 12.83 16.93 -18.54
CA ALA A 175 13.95 16.07 -18.16
C ALA A 175 14.26 16.17 -16.65
N ASN A 176 14.14 17.36 -16.07
CA ASN A 176 14.35 17.59 -14.63
C ASN A 176 13.31 16.84 -13.79
N ARG A 177 12.07 16.75 -14.28
CA ARG A 177 11.02 15.97 -13.60
C ARG A 177 11.37 14.50 -13.56
N VAL A 178 11.85 13.95 -14.67
CA VAL A 178 12.28 12.54 -14.73
C VAL A 178 13.42 12.29 -13.75
N GLU A 179 14.43 13.16 -13.71
CA GLU A 179 15.56 13.01 -12.78
C GLU A 179 15.13 13.09 -11.30
N LEU A 180 14.33 14.10 -10.93
CA LEU A 180 13.81 14.24 -9.57
C LEU A 180 12.92 13.06 -9.17
N THR A 181 12.10 12.57 -10.12
CA THR A 181 11.25 11.40 -9.89
C THR A 181 12.09 10.16 -9.68
N SER A 182 13.13 9.95 -10.49
CA SER A 182 14.06 8.82 -10.32
C SER A 182 14.76 8.87 -8.97
N MET A 183 15.23 10.04 -8.53
CA MET A 183 15.80 10.18 -7.18
C MET A 183 14.79 9.89 -6.08
N LEU A 184 13.54 10.36 -6.20
CA LEU A 184 12.49 10.05 -5.24
C LEU A 184 12.21 8.54 -5.21
N LEU A 185 12.12 7.91 -6.37
CA LEU A 185 11.94 6.47 -6.50
C LEU A 185 13.11 5.71 -5.88
N ASP A 186 14.35 6.15 -6.07
CA ASP A 186 15.52 5.51 -5.45
C ASP A 186 15.50 5.60 -3.93
N VAL A 187 15.07 6.74 -3.37
CA VAL A 187 14.91 6.89 -1.91
C VAL A 187 13.82 5.96 -1.39
N LEU A 188 12.65 5.95 -2.05
CA LEU A 188 11.53 5.09 -1.65
C LEU A 188 11.90 3.62 -1.82
N TRP A 189 12.55 3.26 -2.92
CA TRP A 189 13.03 1.92 -3.20
C TRP A 189 14.00 1.47 -2.11
N ASN A 190 15.11 2.20 -1.88
CA ASN A 190 16.12 1.79 -0.91
C ASN A 190 15.65 1.89 0.56
N SER A 191 14.52 2.57 0.83
CA SER A 191 13.91 2.57 2.16
C SER A 191 13.25 1.22 2.52
N LEU A 192 12.89 0.42 1.50
CA LEU A 192 12.39 -0.92 1.68
C LEU A 192 13.54 -1.93 1.68
N GLN A 193 13.39 -2.98 2.49
CA GLN A 193 14.31 -4.11 2.49
C GLN A 193 14.11 -4.96 1.24
N HIS A 194 15.18 -5.14 0.47
CA HIS A 194 15.20 -5.99 -0.72
C HIS A 194 16.22 -7.12 -0.55
N PRO A 195 15.89 -8.37 -0.90
CA PRO A 195 14.56 -8.88 -1.28
C PRO A 195 13.57 -8.89 -0.09
N PRO A 196 12.25 -8.93 -0.36
CA PRO A 196 11.27 -9.03 0.71
C PRO A 196 11.53 -10.30 1.50
N MET A 197 11.62 -10.17 2.82
CA MET A 197 11.90 -11.32 3.67
C MET A 197 10.66 -12.23 3.73
N SER A 198 10.73 -13.37 3.05
CA SER A 198 9.68 -14.39 3.07
C SER A 198 9.84 -15.27 4.32
N TYR A 199 9.18 -14.90 5.41
CA TYR A 199 9.25 -15.61 6.69
C TYR A 199 8.08 -16.60 6.92
N LEU A 200 7.18 -16.78 5.95
CA LEU A 200 5.92 -17.47 6.18
C LEU A 200 6.08 -19.00 6.14
N GLY A 201 6.34 -19.58 7.31
CA GLY A 201 5.90 -20.95 7.61
C GLY A 201 4.41 -20.98 7.94
N ASP A 202 3.78 -22.16 7.88
CA ASP A 202 2.35 -22.34 8.19
C ASP A 202 1.95 -21.78 9.56
N THR A 203 2.89 -21.76 10.51
CA THR A 203 2.72 -21.23 11.88
C THR A 203 2.47 -19.72 11.94
N PHE A 204 2.85 -18.97 10.91
CA PHE A 204 2.69 -17.51 10.84
C PHE A 204 1.50 -17.07 9.97
N ARG A 205 0.73 -18.04 9.45
CA ARG A 205 -0.37 -17.77 8.52
C ARG A 205 -1.57 -17.12 9.20
N TYR A 206 -1.82 -17.47 10.47
CA TYR A 206 -2.94 -16.98 11.26
C TYR A 206 -2.46 -16.59 12.66
N ARG A 207 -3.23 -15.72 13.32
CA ARG A 207 -2.99 -15.38 14.74
C ARG A 207 -3.24 -16.62 15.58
N SER A 208 -2.26 -17.01 16.40
CA SER A 208 -2.46 -18.06 17.39
C SER A 208 -3.38 -17.54 18.50
N ALA A 209 -4.08 -18.46 19.17
CA ALA A 209 -4.99 -18.12 20.25
C ALA A 209 -4.29 -17.53 21.48
N ASP A 210 -3.01 -17.85 21.67
CA ASP A 210 -2.17 -17.33 22.75
C ASP A 210 -1.40 -16.05 22.37
N GLY A 211 -1.56 -15.54 21.14
CA GLY A 211 -0.82 -14.36 20.66
C GLY A 211 0.66 -14.59 20.32
N SER A 212 1.17 -15.82 20.46
CA SER A 212 2.52 -16.19 20.04
C SER A 212 2.71 -16.10 18.52
N ASN A 213 3.97 -16.08 18.08
CA ASN A 213 4.36 -16.08 16.66
C ASN A 213 3.80 -14.90 15.85
N ASN A 214 3.42 -13.78 16.48
CA ASN A 214 3.07 -12.56 15.75
C ASN A 214 4.33 -11.84 15.24
N SER A 215 5.42 -11.89 16.01
CA SER A 215 6.76 -11.48 15.54
C SER A 215 7.59 -12.72 15.20
N TYR A 216 8.18 -12.75 14.00
CA TYR A 216 9.06 -13.84 13.58
C TYR A 216 10.41 -13.82 14.32
N ILE A 217 10.92 -12.64 14.67
CA ILE A 217 12.19 -12.47 15.39
C ILE A 217 12.02 -12.89 16.85
N PHE A 218 10.88 -12.50 17.44
CA PHE A 218 10.57 -12.74 18.85
C PHE A 218 9.21 -13.42 18.99
N PRO A 219 9.13 -14.76 18.81
CA PRO A 219 7.87 -15.50 18.84
C PRO A 219 7.03 -15.35 20.11
N LYS A 220 7.65 -15.05 21.26
CA LYS A 220 6.94 -14.88 22.54
C LYS A 220 6.49 -13.44 22.81
N LEU A 221 6.84 -12.48 21.95
CA LEU A 221 6.52 -11.08 22.17
C LEU A 221 5.01 -10.85 22.02
N GLY A 222 4.37 -10.42 23.11
CA GLY A 222 2.92 -10.21 23.14
C GLY A 222 2.09 -11.48 23.30
N ALA A 223 2.73 -12.62 23.59
CA ALA A 223 2.01 -13.84 23.93
C ALA A 223 1.40 -13.76 25.34
N ALA A 224 0.29 -14.45 25.56
CA ALA A 224 -0.35 -14.58 26.87
C ALA A 224 0.60 -15.23 27.90
N ASN A 225 0.36 -14.96 29.18
CA ASN A 225 1.20 -15.44 30.31
C ASN A 225 2.67 -15.01 30.22
N THR A 226 2.93 -13.84 29.65
CA THR A 226 4.26 -13.21 29.66
C THR A 226 4.25 -11.97 30.56
N PRO A 227 5.37 -11.64 31.22
CA PRO A 227 5.41 -10.52 32.15
C PRO A 227 5.22 -9.19 31.42
N TYR A 228 4.56 -8.23 32.09
CA TYR A 228 4.40 -6.89 31.55
C TYR A 228 5.74 -6.19 31.32
N ALA A 229 5.86 -5.53 30.18
CA ALA A 229 6.99 -4.65 29.91
C ALA A 229 6.96 -3.42 30.83
N ARG A 230 8.11 -3.06 31.40
CA ARG A 230 8.29 -1.86 32.21
C ARG A 230 9.14 -0.85 31.46
N SER A 231 8.63 0.36 31.24
CA SER A 231 9.37 1.43 30.56
C SER A 231 10.43 2.08 31.44
N VAL A 232 10.27 1.99 32.77
CA VAL A 232 11.16 2.63 33.74
C VAL A 232 11.70 1.60 34.73
N SER A 233 12.97 1.75 35.08
CA SER A 233 13.57 1.01 36.19
C SER A 233 13.09 1.59 37.53
N PRO A 234 12.93 0.78 38.59
CA PRO A 234 12.66 1.30 39.92
C PRO A 234 13.88 2.08 40.43
N VAL A 235 13.74 3.39 40.66
CA VAL A 235 14.86 4.28 41.07
C VAL A 235 14.88 4.55 42.58
N MET A 236 13.72 4.45 43.26
CA MET A 236 13.57 4.81 44.67
C MET A 236 13.25 3.60 45.54
N VAL A 237 13.91 3.51 46.70
CA VAL A 237 13.53 2.56 47.76
C VAL A 237 12.16 2.98 48.29
N GLN A 238 11.17 2.10 48.17
CA GLN A 238 9.82 2.36 48.70
C GLN A 238 9.91 2.57 50.22
N PRO A 239 9.23 3.59 50.78
CA PRO A 239 9.20 3.78 52.22
C PRO A 239 8.57 2.57 52.90
N GLY A 240 9.08 2.16 54.06
CA GLY A 240 8.64 0.95 54.75
C GLY A 240 7.18 0.97 55.23
N ALA A 241 6.57 2.15 55.30
CA ALA A 241 5.14 2.33 55.58
C ALA A 241 4.52 3.25 54.51
N LEU A 242 3.73 2.65 53.63
CA LEU A 242 2.89 3.38 52.69
C LEU A 242 1.66 3.92 53.44
N PRO A 243 1.12 5.08 53.06
CA PRO A 243 -0.18 5.54 53.54
C PRO A 243 -1.26 4.50 53.22
N ASP A 244 -2.28 4.45 54.07
CA ASP A 244 -3.41 3.54 53.86
C ASP A 244 -4.09 3.82 52.50
N PRO A 245 -4.19 2.82 51.60
CA PRO A 245 -4.85 3.01 50.30
C PRO A 245 -6.31 3.45 50.42
N GLY A 246 -7.02 3.01 51.47
CA GLY A 246 -8.40 3.41 51.73
C GLY A 246 -8.50 4.91 52.00
N LEU A 247 -7.64 5.42 52.89
CA LEU A 247 -7.55 6.85 53.16
C LEU A 247 -7.20 7.67 51.91
N ILE A 248 -6.30 7.20 51.04
CA ILE A 248 -6.00 7.88 49.77
C ILE A 248 -7.23 7.93 48.87
N PHE A 249 -7.94 6.81 48.74
CA PHE A 249 -9.14 6.75 47.92
C PHE A 249 -10.21 7.72 48.45
N ASP A 250 -10.53 7.66 49.74
CA ASP A 250 -11.56 8.50 50.35
C ASP A 250 -11.21 10.00 50.33
N SER A 251 -9.93 10.34 50.45
CA SER A 251 -9.49 11.74 50.46
C SER A 251 -9.30 12.36 49.07
N LEU A 252 -8.92 11.59 48.05
CA LEU A 252 -8.55 12.13 46.73
C LEU A 252 -9.41 11.63 45.56
N LEU A 253 -9.91 10.39 45.61
CA LEU A 253 -10.54 9.72 44.47
C LEU A 253 -12.05 9.53 44.63
N ALA A 254 -12.55 9.52 45.87
CA ALA A 254 -13.96 9.41 46.17
C ALA A 254 -14.71 10.60 45.57
N ARG A 255 -15.75 10.29 44.81
CA ARG A 255 -16.56 11.29 44.13
C ARG A 255 -17.63 11.83 45.07
N GLU A 256 -17.58 13.11 45.37
CA GLU A 256 -18.64 13.83 46.09
C GLU A 256 -19.79 14.20 45.14
N ASP A 257 -19.48 14.90 44.05
CA ASP A 257 -20.45 15.36 43.05
C ASP A 257 -20.14 14.81 41.64
N PHE A 258 -21.18 14.58 40.85
CA PHE A 258 -21.03 14.22 39.45
C PHE A 258 -20.68 15.44 38.59
N LYS A 259 -19.47 15.42 38.00
CA LYS A 259 -19.01 16.41 37.02
C LYS A 259 -18.96 15.77 35.63
N PRO A 260 -19.80 16.20 34.67
CA PRO A 260 -19.74 15.67 33.30
C PRO A 260 -18.42 16.05 32.62
N HIS A 261 -17.95 15.20 31.72
CA HIS A 261 -16.75 15.48 30.93
C HIS A 261 -16.99 16.71 30.03
N PRO A 262 -16.06 17.68 29.92
CA PRO A 262 -16.26 18.94 29.19
C PRO A 262 -16.63 18.74 27.71
N ASN A 263 -16.15 17.65 27.10
CA ASN A 263 -16.46 17.29 25.71
C ASN A 263 -17.77 16.50 25.54
N ASN A 264 -18.60 16.36 26.58
CA ASN A 264 -19.85 15.59 26.57
C ASN A 264 -19.69 14.16 26.02
N VAL A 265 -18.65 13.46 26.47
CA VAL A 265 -18.34 12.10 26.02
C VAL A 265 -19.44 11.14 26.50
N SER A 266 -19.97 10.33 25.58
CA SER A 266 -21.01 9.34 25.87
C SER A 266 -20.48 8.19 26.74
N SER A 267 -21.34 7.59 27.56
CA SER A 267 -21.01 6.43 28.39
C SER A 267 -20.56 5.21 27.59
N ILE A 268 -20.93 5.11 26.31
CA ILE A 268 -20.48 4.05 25.40
C ILE A 268 -18.95 4.03 25.26
N PHE A 269 -18.30 5.19 25.31
CA PHE A 269 -16.85 5.30 25.21
C PHE A 269 -16.16 4.56 26.36
N PHE A 270 -16.64 4.76 27.59
CA PHE A 270 -16.06 4.11 28.77
C PHE A 270 -16.32 2.61 28.78
N ASN A 271 -17.52 2.18 28.37
CA ASN A 271 -17.84 0.75 28.24
C ASN A 271 -16.97 0.08 27.16
N TRP A 272 -16.77 0.74 26.02
CA TRP A 272 -15.91 0.25 24.95
C TRP A 272 -14.44 0.21 25.36
N ALA A 273 -13.96 1.24 26.06
CA ALA A 273 -12.62 1.27 26.64
C ALA A 273 -12.42 0.10 27.63
N SER A 274 -13.42 -0.20 28.47
CA SER A 274 -13.38 -1.36 29.35
C SER A 274 -13.23 -2.68 28.57
N LEU A 275 -13.95 -2.86 27.45
CA LEU A 275 -13.79 -4.05 26.61
C LEU A 275 -12.36 -4.18 26.06
N ILE A 276 -11.81 -3.09 25.51
CA ILE A 276 -10.43 -3.08 24.99
C ILE A 276 -9.42 -3.39 26.11
N ILE A 277 -9.58 -2.80 27.29
CA ILE A 277 -8.66 -3.02 28.41
C ILE A 277 -8.66 -4.50 28.83
N HIS A 278 -9.83 -5.16 28.87
CA HIS A 278 -9.91 -6.59 29.23
C HIS A 278 -9.48 -7.53 28.10
N ASP A 279 -9.41 -7.06 26.86
CA ASP A 279 -8.79 -7.80 25.75
C ASP A 279 -7.25 -7.76 25.83
N LEU A 280 -6.70 -6.62 26.30
CA LEU A 280 -5.24 -6.41 26.38
C LEU A 280 -4.61 -6.85 27.70
N PHE A 281 -5.32 -6.70 28.82
CA PHE A 281 -4.75 -6.83 30.16
C PHE A 281 -5.60 -7.74 31.05
N GLN A 282 -4.94 -8.73 31.63
CA GLN A 282 -5.52 -9.59 32.65
C GLN A 282 -4.42 -10.01 33.64
N THR A 283 -4.37 -9.34 34.78
CA THR A 283 -3.37 -9.57 35.81
C THR A 283 -3.82 -10.70 36.74
N ASP A 284 -2.97 -11.71 36.94
CA ASP A 284 -3.17 -12.70 37.98
C ASP A 284 -2.93 -12.05 39.35
N HIS A 285 -3.78 -12.36 40.34
CA HIS A 285 -3.63 -11.83 41.69
C HIS A 285 -2.59 -12.59 42.52
N HIS A 286 -2.14 -13.73 42.02
CA HIS A 286 -1.13 -14.58 42.65
C HIS A 286 0.31 -14.36 42.11
N ASP A 287 0.47 -13.55 41.06
CA ASP A 287 1.75 -13.09 40.51
C ASP A 287 2.15 -11.74 41.12
#